data_AF-A0A1C5G7N6-F1
#
_entry.id   AF-A0A1C5G7N6-F1
#
_cell.length_a   1.000
_cell.length_b   1.000
_cell.length_c   1.000
_cell.angle_alpha   90.00
_cell.angle_beta   90.00
_cell.angle_gamma   90.00
#
_symmetry.space_group_name_H-M   'P 1'
#
loop_
_entity.id
_entity.type
_entity.pdbx_description
1 polymer ?
#
loop_
_entity_poly.entity_id
_entity_poly.type
_entity_poly.pdbx_seq_one_letter_code
_entity_poly.pdbx_strand_id
1 'polypeptide(L)'
;MNTDTARQVRALRETVARLHGELTRYALVAWTAGNVSARVPGQDLMVIKPSGVDYDALTADTMVVCDLHGTVVDGDAAPSSDTAAHAYVYRAMPEVGGVVHTHSSYATAWAARGEAIPCWLTAQADEFGGEIPVGPFALIGGDDIGKGIVSTLSGHRSPAVLMRNHGVFTIGRDARAAVKAAVMCEDVARTAHLARALGQPLPMAQADISSLHDRYQNVYGQRSTGGSPGVPRRS
;
A
#
# COMPACT_ATOMS: atom_id res chain seq x y z
N MET A 1 24.69 -1.43 -13.47
CA MET A 1 23.29 -1.05 -13.77
C MET A 1 23.30 -0.30 -15.11
N ASN A 2 22.40 -0.61 -16.06
CA ASN A 2 22.38 0.10 -17.34
C ASN A 2 21.79 1.52 -17.17
N THR A 3 21.97 2.41 -18.16
CA THR A 3 21.56 3.82 -18.07
C THR A 3 20.06 4.02 -17.89
N ASP A 4 19.23 3.13 -18.45
CA ASP A 4 17.77 3.20 -18.31
C ASP A 4 17.33 2.85 -16.89
N THR A 5 17.85 1.74 -16.34
CA THR A 5 17.60 1.33 -14.97
C THR A 5 18.08 2.38 -13.96
N ALA A 6 19.25 2.98 -14.17
CA ALA A 6 19.76 4.04 -13.30
C ALA A 6 18.83 5.27 -13.28
N ARG A 7 18.26 5.64 -14.43
CA ARG A 7 17.26 6.71 -14.53
C ARG A 7 15.95 6.34 -13.83
N GLN A 8 15.45 5.11 -14.01
CA GLN A 8 14.25 4.62 -13.33
C GLN A 8 14.42 4.62 -11.80
N VAL A 9 15.56 4.14 -11.30
CA VAL A 9 15.90 4.16 -9.88
C VAL A 9 15.88 5.58 -9.33
N ARG A 10 16.50 6.55 -10.01
CA ARG A 10 16.49 7.96 -9.60
C ARG A 10 15.06 8.52 -9.48
N ALA A 11 14.23 8.32 -10.49
CA ALA A 11 12.84 8.78 -10.48
C ALA A 11 12.00 8.09 -9.38
N LEU A 12 12.26 6.81 -9.11
CA LEU A 12 11.60 6.08 -8.02
C LEU A 12 12.05 6.55 -6.65
N ARG A 13 13.33 6.88 -6.45
CA ARG A 13 13.83 7.47 -5.21
C ARG A 13 13.09 8.77 -4.88
N GLU A 14 12.92 9.65 -5.85
CA GLU A 14 12.12 10.89 -5.68
C GLU A 14 10.66 10.58 -5.35
N THR A 15 10.07 9.61 -6.06
CA THR A 15 8.67 9.21 -5.85
C THR A 15 8.46 8.64 -4.46
N VAL A 16 9.29 7.70 -4.02
CA VAL A 16 9.20 7.05 -2.72
C VAL A 16 9.45 8.07 -1.60
N ALA A 17 10.47 8.94 -1.72
CA ALA A 17 10.71 9.99 -0.73
C ALA A 17 9.50 10.92 -0.58
N ARG A 18 8.91 11.39 -1.69
CA ARG A 18 7.71 12.24 -1.65
C ARG A 18 6.51 11.53 -1.03
N LEU A 19 6.30 10.24 -1.35
CA LEU A 19 5.17 9.46 -0.84
C LEU A 19 5.25 9.21 0.67
N HIS A 20 6.44 9.19 1.26
CA HIS A 20 6.58 9.14 2.72
C HIS A 20 5.96 10.37 3.41
N GLY A 21 6.00 11.54 2.77
CA GLY A 21 5.32 12.75 3.26
C GLY A 21 3.80 12.62 3.30
N GLU A 22 3.20 11.72 2.52
CA GLU A 22 1.76 11.43 2.64
C GLU A 22 1.45 10.63 3.91
N LEU A 23 2.34 9.74 4.34
CA LEU A 23 2.14 8.97 5.57
C LEU A 23 2.07 9.89 6.80
N THR A 24 2.89 10.93 6.85
CA THR A 24 2.86 11.94 7.92
C THR A 24 1.64 12.86 7.77
N ARG A 25 1.36 13.35 6.56
CA ARG A 25 0.19 14.20 6.26
C ARG A 25 -1.13 13.59 6.71
N TYR A 26 -1.30 12.28 6.52
CA TYR A 26 -2.50 11.54 6.93
C TYR A 26 -2.41 10.90 8.32
N ALA A 27 -1.36 11.22 9.09
CA ALA A 27 -1.13 10.73 10.45
C ALA A 27 -1.15 9.18 10.57
N LEU A 28 -0.55 8.50 9.60
CA LEU A 28 -0.49 7.03 9.56
C LEU A 28 0.71 6.47 10.33
N VAL A 29 1.68 7.32 10.70
CA VAL A 29 2.95 6.93 11.31
C VAL A 29 3.31 7.88 12.44
N ALA A 30 4.09 7.37 13.40
CA ALA A 30 4.69 8.15 14.49
C ALA A 30 6.20 7.97 14.48
N TRP A 31 6.95 9.04 14.71
CA TRP A 31 8.43 9.03 14.67
C TRP A 31 8.95 8.43 13.35
N THR A 32 9.90 7.52 13.41
CA THR A 32 10.55 6.91 12.24
C THR A 32 9.85 5.64 11.74
N ALA A 33 8.75 5.22 12.39
CA ALA A 33 8.02 4.01 12.04
C ALA A 33 7.37 4.10 10.66
N GLY A 34 7.02 2.94 10.10
CA GLY A 34 6.41 2.84 8.77
C GLY A 34 7.37 3.11 7.63
N ASN A 35 6.99 2.60 6.46
CA ASN A 35 7.82 2.66 5.27
C ASN A 35 7.00 2.47 4.00
N VAL A 36 7.52 3.02 2.91
CA VAL A 36 7.04 2.81 1.53
C VAL A 36 8.19 2.18 0.76
N SER A 37 7.88 1.19 -0.07
CA SER A 37 8.78 0.73 -1.12
C SER A 37 8.09 0.70 -2.48
N ALA A 38 8.90 0.74 -3.53
CA ALA A 38 8.47 0.63 -4.91
C ALA A 38 9.36 -0.34 -5.69
N ARG A 39 8.76 -1.22 -6.49
CA ARG A 39 9.50 -2.10 -7.41
C ARG A 39 10.03 -1.29 -8.59
N VAL A 40 11.26 -1.56 -9.01
CA VAL A 40 11.83 -0.98 -10.23
C VAL A 40 11.26 -1.74 -11.44
N PRO A 41 10.56 -1.07 -12.39
CA PRO A 41 9.91 -1.74 -13.50
C PRO A 41 10.86 -2.60 -14.33
N GLY A 42 10.49 -3.87 -14.53
CA GLY A 42 11.27 -4.83 -15.32
C GLY A 42 12.61 -5.25 -14.70
N GLN A 43 12.84 -4.97 -13.41
CA GLN A 43 14.05 -5.34 -12.69
C GLN A 43 13.70 -6.08 -11.39
N ASP A 44 14.61 -6.93 -10.94
CA ASP A 44 14.54 -7.54 -9.61
C ASP A 44 15.16 -6.62 -8.54
N LEU A 45 14.69 -5.37 -8.54
CA LEU A 45 15.13 -4.32 -7.62
C LEU A 45 13.91 -3.62 -7.01
N MET A 46 14.09 -3.09 -5.80
CA MET A 46 13.14 -2.18 -5.16
C MET A 46 13.86 -0.99 -4.53
N VAL A 47 13.16 0.15 -4.46
CA VAL A 47 13.58 1.32 -3.70
C VAL A 47 12.78 1.35 -2.40
N ILE A 48 13.43 1.53 -1.26
CA ILE A 48 12.81 1.52 0.08
C ILE A 48 13.42 2.60 1.00
N LYS A 49 12.65 3.00 2.02
CA LYS A 49 13.09 3.90 3.09
C LYS A 49 14.35 3.37 3.80
N PRO A 50 15.30 4.23 4.19
CA PRO A 50 16.34 3.86 5.15
C PRO A 50 15.75 3.64 6.56
N SER A 51 16.40 2.80 7.36
CA SER A 51 16.00 2.54 8.74
C SER A 51 16.32 3.72 9.65
N GLY A 52 15.42 4.02 10.59
CA GLY A 52 15.67 4.96 11.68
C GLY A 52 15.86 6.43 11.29
N VAL A 53 15.55 6.81 10.04
CA VAL A 53 15.65 8.20 9.58
C VAL A 53 14.31 8.92 9.77
N ASP A 54 14.39 10.12 10.35
CA ASP A 54 13.25 11.03 10.53
C ASP A 54 12.64 11.43 9.19
N TYR A 55 11.31 11.57 9.16
CA TYR A 55 10.58 11.87 7.92
C TYR A 55 11.01 13.20 7.28
N ASP A 56 11.33 14.21 8.08
CA ASP A 56 11.78 15.52 7.60
C ASP A 56 13.19 15.47 6.97
N ALA A 57 13.96 14.43 7.27
CA ALA A 57 15.29 14.20 6.71
C ALA A 57 15.27 13.26 5.48
N LEU A 58 14.10 12.72 5.11
CA LEU A 58 14.00 11.82 3.95
C LEU A 58 14.13 12.62 2.65
N THR A 59 15.15 12.28 1.88
CA THR A 59 15.37 12.77 0.52
C THR A 59 15.49 11.61 -0.46
N ALA A 60 15.43 11.89 -1.75
CA ALA A 60 15.68 10.90 -2.79
C ALA A 60 17.06 10.23 -2.63
N ASP A 61 18.07 10.98 -2.20
CA ASP A 61 19.43 10.48 -2.04
C ASP A 61 19.55 9.52 -0.84
N THR A 62 18.74 9.71 0.20
CA THR A 62 18.72 8.82 1.38
C THR A 62 18.01 7.49 1.17
N MET A 63 17.23 7.35 0.08
CA MET A 63 16.56 6.09 -0.23
C MET A 63 17.58 4.96 -0.49
N VAL A 64 17.20 3.72 -0.21
CA VAL A 64 18.06 2.55 -0.40
C VAL A 64 17.49 1.70 -1.53
N VAL A 65 18.35 1.20 -2.41
CA VAL A 65 18.00 0.23 -3.43
C VAL A 65 18.42 -1.15 -2.95
N CYS A 66 17.48 -2.07 -2.92
CA CYS A 66 17.72 -3.47 -2.61
C CYS A 66 17.34 -4.35 -3.79
N ASP A 67 17.97 -5.52 -3.89
CA ASP A 67 17.40 -6.61 -4.69
C ASP A 67 16.10 -7.14 -4.05
N LEU A 68 15.39 -8.00 -4.77
CA LEU A 68 14.19 -8.64 -4.21
C LEU A 68 14.50 -9.75 -3.19
N HIS A 69 15.74 -9.91 -2.74
CA HIS A 69 16.13 -10.72 -1.59
C HIS A 69 16.44 -9.88 -0.34
N GLY A 70 16.41 -8.55 -0.46
CA GLY A 70 16.69 -7.61 0.62
C GLY A 70 18.16 -7.24 0.76
N THR A 71 19.02 -7.65 -0.17
CA THR A 71 20.43 -7.25 -0.22
C THR A 71 20.52 -5.82 -0.75
N VAL A 72 21.27 -4.95 -0.07
CA VAL A 72 21.53 -3.59 -0.56
C VAL A 72 22.37 -3.66 -1.84
N VAL A 73 21.89 -2.97 -2.87
CA VAL A 73 22.55 -2.84 -4.19
C VAL A 73 23.11 -1.43 -4.38
N ASP A 74 22.44 -0.40 -3.84
CA ASP A 74 22.86 1.00 -3.93
C ASP A 74 22.30 1.84 -2.78
N GLY A 75 23.12 2.73 -2.21
CA GLY A 75 22.82 3.56 -1.03
C GLY A 75 23.72 3.27 0.18
N ASP A 76 24.00 4.30 0.98
CA ASP A 76 24.94 4.23 2.11
C ASP A 76 24.28 3.93 3.47
N ALA A 77 22.95 3.99 3.53
CA ALA A 77 22.16 3.75 4.73
C ALA A 77 21.71 2.30 4.85
N ALA A 78 21.50 1.82 6.08
CA ALA A 78 20.81 0.56 6.31
C ALA A 78 19.35 0.66 5.82
N PRO A 79 18.82 -0.32 5.08
CA PRO A 79 17.44 -0.31 4.62
C PRO A 79 16.48 -0.59 5.79
N SER A 80 15.19 -0.30 5.61
CA SER A 80 14.13 -0.58 6.60
C SER A 80 14.21 -1.99 7.21
N SER A 81 13.83 -2.14 8.48
CA SER A 81 13.70 -3.45 9.12
C SER A 81 12.68 -4.38 8.43
N ASP A 82 11.72 -3.81 7.68
CA ASP A 82 10.71 -4.57 6.94
C ASP A 82 11.12 -4.95 5.51
N THR A 83 12.39 -4.68 5.14
CA THR A 83 12.91 -4.95 3.79
C THR A 83 12.66 -6.39 3.35
N ALA A 84 12.91 -7.38 4.22
CA ALA A 84 12.68 -8.79 3.91
C ALA A 84 11.20 -9.11 3.61
N ALA A 85 10.27 -8.47 4.31
CA ALA A 85 8.83 -8.64 4.07
C ALA A 85 8.42 -8.05 2.72
N HIS A 86 8.86 -6.83 2.41
CA HIS A 86 8.56 -6.17 1.13
C HIS A 86 9.16 -6.95 -0.05
N ALA A 87 10.41 -7.41 0.10
CA ALA A 87 11.08 -8.21 -0.92
C ALA A 87 10.33 -9.54 -1.18
N TYR A 88 9.88 -10.22 -0.12
CA TYR A 88 9.08 -11.44 -0.26
C TYR A 88 7.78 -11.19 -1.04
N VAL A 89 7.03 -10.12 -0.70
CA VAL A 89 5.81 -9.75 -1.42
C VAL A 89 6.10 -9.56 -2.92
N TYR A 90 7.13 -8.82 -3.29
CA TYR A 90 7.48 -8.63 -4.71
C TYR A 90 7.87 -9.92 -5.44
N ARG A 91 8.58 -10.85 -4.77
CA ARG A 91 8.92 -12.15 -5.37
C ARG A 91 7.68 -13.02 -5.58
N ALA A 92 6.74 -13.00 -4.64
CA ALA A 92 5.58 -13.89 -4.65
C ALA A 92 4.39 -13.32 -5.44
N MET A 93 4.30 -11.99 -5.59
CA MET A 93 3.20 -11.28 -6.28
C MET A 93 3.78 -10.35 -7.36
N PRO A 94 4.03 -10.85 -8.59
CA PRO A 94 4.65 -10.09 -9.67
C PRO A 94 3.89 -8.81 -10.09
N GLU A 95 2.58 -8.79 -9.89
CA GLU A 95 1.69 -7.67 -10.18
C GLU A 95 1.82 -6.50 -9.18
N VAL A 96 2.46 -6.72 -8.03
CA VAL A 96 2.67 -5.70 -7.01
C VAL A 96 3.89 -4.85 -7.38
N GLY A 97 3.67 -3.54 -7.47
CA GLY A 97 4.68 -2.52 -7.74
C GLY A 97 4.94 -1.57 -6.56
N GLY A 98 4.14 -1.66 -5.49
CA GLY A 98 4.32 -0.88 -4.27
C GLY A 98 3.84 -1.61 -3.03
N VAL A 99 4.55 -1.41 -1.92
CA VAL A 99 4.19 -1.95 -0.60
C VAL A 99 4.38 -0.85 0.45
N VAL A 100 3.42 -0.74 1.36
CA VAL A 100 3.46 0.23 2.46
C VAL A 100 3.21 -0.47 3.79
N HIS A 101 3.96 -0.07 4.81
CA HIS A 101 3.74 -0.45 6.20
C HIS A 101 3.41 0.78 7.05
N THR A 102 2.40 0.68 7.92
CA THR A 102 2.03 1.72 8.88
C THR A 102 1.59 1.14 10.22
N HIS A 103 1.70 1.94 11.28
CA HIS A 103 1.09 1.68 12.59
C HIS A 103 -0.02 2.70 12.84
N SER A 104 -0.93 2.87 11.87
CA SER A 104 -2.02 3.84 11.95
C SER A 104 -3.01 3.46 13.06
N SER A 105 -3.52 4.46 13.80
CA SER A 105 -4.09 4.23 15.13
C SER A 105 -5.32 3.32 15.13
N TYR A 106 -6.30 3.59 14.25
CA TYR A 106 -7.54 2.80 14.26
C TYR A 106 -7.31 1.43 13.64
N ALA A 107 -6.65 1.35 12.48
CA ALA A 107 -6.42 0.06 11.82
C ALA A 107 -5.54 -0.87 12.68
N THR A 108 -4.53 -0.34 13.35
CA THR A 108 -3.71 -1.11 14.31
C THR A 108 -4.53 -1.57 15.52
N ALA A 109 -5.53 -0.81 15.98
CA ALA A 109 -6.42 -1.26 17.04
C ALA A 109 -7.21 -2.51 16.63
N TRP A 110 -7.70 -2.57 15.39
CA TRP A 110 -8.34 -3.78 14.84
C TRP A 110 -7.35 -4.94 14.68
N ALA A 111 -6.11 -4.65 14.24
CA ALA A 111 -5.04 -5.65 14.19
C ALA A 111 -4.70 -6.24 15.58
N ALA A 112 -4.71 -5.41 16.63
CA ALA A 112 -4.51 -5.84 18.01
C ALA A 112 -5.67 -6.70 18.55
N ARG A 113 -6.88 -6.50 18.02
CA ARG A 113 -8.05 -7.35 18.29
C ARG A 113 -8.03 -8.68 17.55
N GLY A 114 -7.23 -8.79 16.48
CA GLY A 114 -7.24 -9.95 15.61
C GLY A 114 -8.54 -10.08 14.81
N GLU A 115 -9.22 -8.95 14.55
CA GLU A 115 -10.51 -8.89 13.88
C GLU A 115 -10.35 -8.23 12.49
N ALA A 116 -10.93 -8.84 11.45
CA ALA A 116 -11.09 -8.19 10.15
C ALA A 116 -12.05 -7.01 10.26
N ILE A 117 -11.92 -6.01 9.38
CA ILE A 117 -12.86 -4.87 9.32
C ILE A 117 -13.96 -5.20 8.31
N PRO A 118 -15.22 -5.43 8.72
CA PRO A 118 -16.29 -5.78 7.81
C PRO A 118 -16.66 -4.61 6.87
N CYS A 119 -17.27 -4.92 5.73
CA CYS A 119 -17.67 -3.91 4.76
C CYS A 119 -19.05 -3.33 5.05
N TRP A 120 -19.11 -2.05 5.43
CA TRP A 120 -20.36 -1.35 5.76
C TRP A 120 -20.62 -0.11 4.92
N LEU A 121 -19.62 0.38 4.19
CA LEU A 121 -19.72 1.65 3.46
C LEU A 121 -19.30 1.51 2.00
N THR A 122 -19.87 2.35 1.15
CA THR A 122 -19.61 2.33 -0.30
C THR A 122 -18.17 2.66 -0.65
N ALA A 123 -17.54 3.61 0.04
CA ALA A 123 -16.13 3.95 -0.16
C ALA A 123 -15.18 2.79 0.19
N GLN A 124 -15.55 1.98 1.20
CA GLN A 124 -14.83 0.76 1.54
C GLN A 124 -15.03 -0.31 0.46
N ALA A 125 -16.27 -0.50 -0.01
CA ALA A 125 -16.56 -1.45 -1.08
C ALA A 125 -15.82 -1.12 -2.38
N ASP A 126 -15.78 0.16 -2.76
CA ASP A 126 -15.05 0.67 -3.92
C ASP A 126 -13.56 0.24 -3.89
N GLU A 127 -12.87 0.48 -2.77
CA GLU A 127 -11.43 0.23 -2.65
C GLU A 127 -11.07 -1.24 -2.36
N PHE A 128 -11.75 -1.86 -1.39
CA PHE A 128 -11.37 -3.17 -0.84
C PHE A 128 -12.19 -4.34 -1.37
N GLY A 129 -13.36 -4.06 -1.97
CA GLY A 129 -14.26 -5.08 -2.51
C GLY A 129 -14.79 -6.06 -1.46
N GLY A 130 -14.77 -5.69 -0.18
CA GLY A 130 -15.13 -6.58 0.92
C GLY A 130 -14.51 -6.13 2.24
N GLU A 131 -14.35 -7.08 3.16
CA GLU A 131 -13.65 -6.83 4.41
C GLU A 131 -12.17 -6.51 4.19
N ILE A 132 -11.56 -5.82 5.15
CA ILE A 132 -10.11 -5.73 5.25
C ILE A 132 -9.65 -6.89 6.13
N PRO A 133 -8.96 -7.91 5.57
CA PRO A 133 -8.65 -9.14 6.27
C PRO A 133 -7.58 -8.94 7.34
N VAL A 134 -7.56 -9.87 8.30
CA VAL A 134 -6.52 -9.99 9.31
C VAL A 134 -5.57 -11.14 8.97
N GLY A 135 -4.29 -10.81 8.87
CA GLY A 135 -3.20 -11.77 8.67
C GLY A 135 -2.69 -12.34 10.00
N PRO A 136 -1.84 -13.38 9.95
CA PRO A 136 -1.30 -14.01 11.15
C PRO A 136 -0.36 -13.07 11.93
N PHE A 137 -0.09 -13.41 13.18
CA PHE A 137 1.05 -12.83 13.90
C PHE A 137 2.34 -13.42 13.33
N ALA A 138 3.37 -12.59 13.18
CA ALA A 138 4.71 -12.99 12.76
C ALA A 138 5.76 -12.15 13.49
N LEU A 139 6.93 -12.74 13.74
CA LEU A 139 8.06 -12.03 14.32
C LEU A 139 8.71 -11.10 13.29
N ILE A 140 9.15 -9.93 13.75
CA ILE A 140 9.87 -8.94 12.94
C ILE A 140 11.31 -9.40 12.73
N GLY A 141 11.89 -9.09 11.56
CA GLY A 141 13.29 -9.34 11.24
C GLY A 141 13.55 -10.43 10.20
N GLY A 142 12.51 -11.01 9.62
CA GLY A 142 12.59 -12.00 8.53
C GLY A 142 11.50 -11.80 7.47
N ASP A 143 11.31 -12.80 6.62
CA ASP A 143 10.30 -12.78 5.55
C ASP A 143 8.93 -13.34 5.99
N ASP A 144 8.77 -13.74 7.26
CA ASP A 144 7.54 -14.34 7.78
C ASP A 144 6.34 -13.38 7.73
N ILE A 145 6.57 -12.08 7.95
CA ILE A 145 5.56 -11.05 7.72
C ILE A 145 5.15 -11.03 6.25
N GLY A 146 6.12 -11.08 5.33
CA GLY A 146 5.87 -11.16 3.89
C GLY A 146 5.06 -12.39 3.49
N LYS A 147 5.38 -13.57 4.03
CA LYS A 147 4.60 -14.81 3.86
C LYS A 147 3.17 -14.64 4.37
N GLY A 148 3.01 -14.02 5.53
CA GLY A 148 1.70 -13.68 6.11
C GLY A 148 0.87 -12.83 5.16
N ILE A 149 1.43 -11.69 4.71
CA ILE A 149 0.78 -10.78 3.76
C ILE A 149 0.34 -11.53 2.49
N VAL A 150 1.25 -12.26 1.85
CA VAL A 150 0.97 -12.99 0.62
C VAL A 150 -0.11 -14.04 0.84
N SER A 151 -0.02 -14.84 1.90
CA SER A 151 -1.02 -15.87 2.20
C SER A 151 -2.42 -15.30 2.46
N THR A 152 -2.50 -14.10 3.03
CA THR A 152 -3.78 -13.43 3.31
C THR A 152 -4.35 -12.72 2.08
N LEU A 153 -3.49 -12.12 1.25
CA LEU A 153 -3.93 -11.30 0.11
C LEU A 153 -4.03 -12.07 -1.21
N SER A 154 -3.39 -13.24 -1.34
CA SER A 154 -3.48 -14.05 -2.56
C SER A 154 -4.92 -14.49 -2.82
N GLY A 155 -5.50 -14.05 -3.94
CA GLY A 155 -6.89 -14.32 -4.30
C GLY A 155 -7.93 -13.47 -3.53
N HIS A 156 -7.49 -12.56 -2.67
CA HIS A 156 -8.35 -11.63 -1.95
C HIS A 156 -8.43 -10.28 -2.69
N ARG A 157 -9.58 -9.59 -2.64
CA ARG A 157 -9.77 -8.30 -3.33
C ARG A 157 -9.12 -7.11 -2.62
N SER A 158 -9.04 -7.17 -1.29
CA SER A 158 -8.45 -6.11 -0.47
C SER A 158 -6.97 -5.89 -0.82
N PRO A 159 -6.53 -4.66 -1.12
CA PRO A 159 -5.12 -4.30 -1.19
C PRO A 159 -4.48 -4.10 0.20
N ALA A 160 -5.19 -4.34 1.30
CA ALA A 160 -4.69 -4.13 2.66
C ALA A 160 -4.89 -5.37 3.54
N VAL A 161 -3.96 -5.59 4.46
CA VAL A 161 -4.02 -6.61 5.51
C VAL A 161 -3.65 -6.02 6.86
N LEU A 162 -4.43 -6.38 7.88
CA LEU A 162 -4.12 -6.09 9.28
C LEU A 162 -3.27 -7.23 9.83
N MET A 163 -2.00 -7.01 10.13
CA MET A 163 -1.15 -8.05 10.71
C MET A 163 -1.37 -8.12 12.21
N ARG A 164 -1.89 -9.26 12.69
CA ARG A 164 -2.31 -9.43 14.10
C ARG A 164 -1.20 -9.04 15.08
N ASN A 165 -1.53 -8.21 16.06
CA ASN A 165 -0.62 -7.63 17.07
C ASN A 165 0.56 -6.80 16.51
N HIS A 166 0.49 -6.33 15.27
CA HIS A 166 1.55 -5.52 14.66
C HIS A 166 1.03 -4.19 14.10
N GLY A 167 0.44 -4.20 12.91
CA GLY A 167 0.08 -2.99 12.18
C GLY A 167 -0.54 -3.32 10.83
N VAL A 168 -0.43 -2.40 9.88
CA VAL A 168 -1.05 -2.52 8.55
C VAL A 168 0.02 -2.70 7.49
N PHE A 169 -0.26 -3.57 6.52
CA PHE A 169 0.46 -3.61 5.25
C PHE A 169 -0.52 -3.43 4.10
N THR A 170 -0.13 -2.64 3.11
CA THR A 170 -0.90 -2.49 1.87
C THR A 170 -0.02 -2.71 0.65
N ILE A 171 -0.65 -3.19 -0.43
CA ILE A 171 -0.02 -3.45 -1.72
C ILE A 171 -0.72 -2.64 -2.81
N GLY A 172 -0.04 -2.42 -3.92
CA GLY A 172 -0.64 -1.80 -5.10
C GLY A 172 0.19 -2.05 -6.35
N ARG A 173 -0.41 -1.76 -7.52
CA ARG A 173 0.30 -1.80 -8.81
C ARG A 173 1.50 -0.86 -8.88
N ASP A 174 1.53 0.14 -8.01
CA ASP A 174 2.62 1.09 -7.81
C ASP A 174 2.58 1.59 -6.34
N ALA A 175 3.65 2.28 -5.91
CA ALA A 175 3.74 2.82 -4.55
C ALA A 175 2.65 3.84 -4.21
N ARG A 176 2.13 4.59 -5.19
CA ARG A 176 1.07 5.57 -4.95
C ARG A 176 -0.25 4.88 -4.65
N ALA A 177 -0.56 3.80 -5.36
CA ALA A 177 -1.73 2.96 -5.10
C ALA A 177 -1.64 2.30 -3.73
N ALA A 178 -0.46 1.80 -3.33
CA ALA A 178 -0.25 1.23 -2.00
C ALA A 178 -0.45 2.28 -0.88
N VAL A 179 0.09 3.50 -1.04
CA VAL A 179 -0.13 4.60 -0.09
C VAL A 179 -1.61 4.99 0.00
N LYS A 180 -2.30 5.09 -1.15
CA LYS A 180 -3.75 5.35 -1.17
C LYS A 180 -4.50 4.28 -0.37
N ALA A 181 -4.20 2.99 -0.59
CA ALA A 181 -4.82 1.90 0.16
C ALA A 181 -4.57 2.02 1.67
N ALA A 182 -3.37 2.45 2.10
CA ALA A 182 -3.06 2.67 3.52
C ALA A 182 -3.90 3.81 4.12
N VAL A 183 -4.04 4.94 3.41
CA VAL A 183 -4.89 6.07 3.82
C VAL A 183 -6.35 5.62 3.95
N MET A 184 -6.87 4.93 2.93
CA MET A 184 -8.25 4.43 2.93
C MET A 184 -8.48 3.39 4.04
N CYS A 185 -7.49 2.54 4.33
CA CYS A 185 -7.60 1.53 5.37
C CYS A 185 -7.78 2.16 6.76
N GLU A 186 -7.00 3.18 7.08
CA GLU A 186 -7.13 3.92 8.33
C GLU A 186 -8.47 4.66 8.44
N ASP A 187 -8.91 5.30 7.35
CA ASP A 187 -10.20 6.02 7.33
C ASP A 187 -11.39 5.08 7.53
N VAL A 188 -11.37 3.93 6.85
CA VAL A 188 -12.35 2.86 7.01
C VAL A 188 -12.31 2.29 8.42
N ALA A 189 -11.13 2.00 8.96
CA ALA A 189 -10.97 1.46 10.32
C ALA A 189 -11.52 2.42 11.38
N ARG A 190 -11.26 3.72 11.22
CA ARG A 190 -11.80 4.78 12.07
C ARG A 190 -13.31 4.81 12.04
N THR A 191 -13.88 4.83 10.84
CA THR A 191 -15.33 4.90 10.67
C THR A 191 -16.00 3.63 11.20
N ALA A 192 -15.43 2.46 10.94
CA ALA A 192 -15.92 1.18 11.46
C ALA A 192 -15.89 1.13 13.00
N HIS A 193 -14.82 1.64 13.62
CA HIS A 193 -14.73 1.71 15.08
C HIS A 193 -15.80 2.63 15.67
N LEU A 194 -15.97 3.83 15.10
CA LEU A 194 -17.01 4.77 15.54
C LEU A 194 -18.42 4.21 15.33
N ALA A 195 -18.68 3.54 14.21
CA ALA A 195 -19.96 2.91 13.93
C ALA A 195 -20.30 1.85 14.99
N ARG A 196 -19.35 0.98 15.35
CA ARG A 196 -19.53 -0.01 16.44
C ARG A 196 -19.75 0.63 17.79
N ALA A 197 -19.07 1.74 18.09
CA ALA A 197 -19.25 2.46 19.35
C ALA A 197 -20.66 3.09 19.45
N LEU A 198 -21.28 3.44 18.32
CA LEU A 198 -22.64 3.98 18.25
C LEU A 198 -23.73 2.91 18.22
N GLY A 199 -23.39 1.65 17.92
CA GLY A 199 -24.33 0.53 17.88
C GLY A 199 -23.92 -0.55 16.88
N GLN A 200 -24.83 -1.47 16.58
CA GLN A 200 -24.58 -2.52 15.59
C GLN A 200 -24.67 -1.92 14.16
N PRO A 201 -23.60 -1.97 13.36
CA PRO A 201 -23.65 -1.46 11.99
C PRO A 201 -24.55 -2.31 11.09
N LEU A 202 -25.18 -1.66 10.12
CA LEU A 202 -26.03 -2.32 9.12
C LEU A 202 -25.17 -3.02 8.07
N PRO A 203 -25.35 -4.33 7.82
CA PRO A 203 -24.58 -5.06 6.83
C PRO A 203 -24.95 -4.64 5.40
N MET A 204 -23.97 -4.64 4.51
CA MET A 204 -24.19 -4.50 3.06
C MET A 204 -24.29 -5.88 2.41
N ALA A 205 -25.18 -6.03 1.43
CA ALA A 205 -25.26 -7.27 0.65
C ALA A 205 -24.01 -7.45 -0.22
N GLN A 206 -23.52 -8.68 -0.34
CA GLN A 206 -22.30 -8.97 -1.10
C GLN A 206 -22.41 -8.62 -2.59
N ALA A 207 -23.61 -8.69 -3.16
CA ALA A 207 -23.87 -8.28 -4.53
C ALA A 207 -23.62 -6.77 -4.74
N ASP A 208 -24.08 -5.93 -3.80
CA ASP A 208 -23.87 -4.48 -3.85
C ASP A 208 -22.40 -4.12 -3.68
N ILE A 209 -21.71 -4.78 -2.74
CA ILE A 209 -20.26 -4.62 -2.55
C ILE A 209 -19.52 -4.95 -3.86
N SER A 210 -19.89 -6.05 -4.51
CA SER A 210 -19.23 -6.50 -5.74
C SER A 210 -19.49 -5.54 -6.90
N SER A 211 -20.71 -5.00 -7.01
CA SER A 211 -21.08 -4.01 -8.03
C SER A 211 -20.34 -2.68 -7.85
N LEU A 212 -20.22 -2.21 -6.61
CA LEU A 212 -19.48 -0.98 -6.27
C LEU A 212 -18.00 -1.12 -6.61
N HIS A 213 -17.39 -2.23 -6.19
CA HIS A 213 -15.99 -2.53 -6.49
C HIS A 213 -15.73 -2.57 -8.00
N ASP A 214 -16.53 -3.32 -8.77
CA ASP A 214 -16.37 -3.41 -10.24
C ASP A 214 -16.47 -2.03 -10.91
N ARG A 215 -17.49 -1.24 -10.56
CA ARG A 215 -17.65 0.12 -11.06
C ARG A 215 -16.43 0.98 -10.74
N TYR A 216 -15.90 0.89 -9.53
CA TYR A 216 -14.75 1.70 -9.11
C TYR A 216 -13.46 1.32 -9.84
N GLN A 217 -13.21 0.02 -10.03
CA GLN A 217 -12.00 -0.46 -10.69
C GLN A 217 -12.03 -0.24 -12.22
N ASN A 218 -13.21 -0.31 -12.85
CA ASN A 218 -13.32 -0.40 -14.31
C ASN A 218 -14.02 0.80 -14.99
N VAL A 219 -14.84 1.57 -14.27
CA VAL A 219 -15.72 2.60 -14.87
C VAL A 219 -15.44 4.00 -14.31
N TYR A 220 -15.09 4.09 -13.03
CA TYR A 220 -14.94 5.34 -12.31
C TYR A 220 -13.63 6.07 -12.66
N GLY A 221 -13.71 7.40 -12.77
CA GLY A 221 -12.60 8.27 -13.16
C GLY A 221 -12.94 9.10 -14.40
N GLN A 222 -12.20 10.18 -14.62
CA GLN A 222 -12.36 10.99 -15.83
C GLN A 222 -11.87 10.17 -17.04
N ARG A 223 -12.77 9.87 -17.97
CA ARG A 223 -12.37 9.43 -19.31
C ARG A 223 -11.63 10.60 -19.95
N SER A 224 -10.37 10.41 -20.32
CA SER A 224 -9.63 11.40 -21.10
C SER A 224 -10.40 11.66 -22.41
N THR A 225 -11.10 12.79 -22.50
CA THR A 225 -11.72 13.28 -23.73
C THR A 225 -10.61 13.79 -24.66
N GLY A 226 -9.89 12.85 -25.30
CA GLY A 226 -8.89 13.14 -26.32
C GLY A 226 -9.42 12.76 -27.70
N GLY A 227 -10.03 13.72 -28.41
CA GLY A 227 -10.46 13.58 -29.81
C GLY A 227 -11.41 14.70 -30.24
N SER A 228 -10.84 15.75 -30.84
CA SER A 228 -11.51 16.97 -31.30
C SER A 228 -12.78 16.74 -32.16
N PRO A 229 -13.80 17.61 -32.09
CA PRO A 229 -14.89 17.58 -33.06
C PRO A 229 -14.33 17.98 -34.43
N GLY A 230 -14.45 17.06 -35.40
CA GLY A 230 -14.07 17.29 -36.79
C GLY A 230 -14.78 18.51 -37.35
N VAL A 231 -14.00 19.47 -37.88
CA VAL A 231 -14.50 20.58 -38.68
C VAL A 231 -15.11 20.00 -39.97
N PRO A 232 -16.37 20.31 -40.32
CA PRO A 232 -16.92 19.86 -41.58
C PRO A 232 -16.25 20.61 -42.73
N ARG A 233 -15.59 19.89 -43.64
CA ARG A 233 -15.16 20.44 -44.93
C ARG A 233 -16.41 20.69 -45.76
N ARG A 234 -16.64 21.96 -46.11
CA ARG A 234 -17.56 22.35 -47.17
C ARG A 234 -16.87 22.10 -48.52
N SER A 235 -17.54 21.37 -49.40
CA SER A 235 -17.41 21.46 -50.85
C SER A 235 -18.82 21.51 -51.42
#